data_AF-A0A2D4WQD3-F1
#
_entry.id   AF-A0A2D4WQD3-F1
#
_cell.length_a   1.000
_cell.length_b   1.000
_cell.length_c   1.000
_cell.angle_alpha   90.00
_cell.angle_beta   90.00
_cell.angle_gamma   90.00
#
_symmetry.space_group_name_H-M   'P 1'
#
loop_
_entity.id
_entity.type
_entity.pdbx_description
1 polymer ?
#
loop_
_entity_poly.entity_id
_entity_poly.type
_entity_poly.pdbx_seq_one_letter_code
_entity_poly.pdbx_strand_id
1 'polypeptide(L)'
;GQNADGSDWQAFGISWPEPPLVDCNGNGIHDAYDLSDGTSRDCDGSGIPDECEYDFSNDCNENGIDDLCDVADGTSGDADGDFVPDECECSGDATRDGIVNVDDIIAVILAWGSNDPDADIDGNGIVDATDLVLVLGGYGACL
;
A
#
# COMPACT_ATOMS: atom_id res chain seq x y z
N GLY A 1 -15.79 30.58 18.52
CA GLY A 1 -16.00 29.20 18.05
C GLY A 1 -15.62 28.28 19.18
N GLN A 2 -16.13 27.06 19.24
CA GLN A 2 -15.94 26.20 20.41
C GLN A 2 -14.69 25.30 20.28
N ASN A 3 -14.04 25.06 21.40
CA ASN A 3 -12.98 24.11 21.68
C ASN A 3 -13.54 22.68 21.64
N ALA A 4 -12.66 21.68 21.58
CA ALA A 4 -13.04 20.25 21.56
C ALA A 4 -13.76 19.75 22.83
N ASP A 5 -13.77 20.53 23.92
CA ASP A 5 -14.58 20.27 25.11
C ASP A 5 -15.94 21.03 25.13
N GLY A 6 -16.26 21.77 24.06
CA GLY A 6 -17.47 22.57 23.92
C GLY A 6 -17.41 23.99 24.52
N SER A 7 -16.29 24.41 25.11
CA SER A 7 -16.12 25.79 25.59
C SER A 7 -15.66 26.76 24.49
N ASP A 8 -16.01 28.06 24.52
CA ASP A 8 -15.76 29.02 23.41
C ASP A 8 -14.32 29.59 23.47
N TRP A 9 -13.57 29.65 22.35
CA TRP A 9 -12.18 30.13 22.27
C TRP A 9 -12.00 31.65 22.47
N GLN A 10 -12.95 32.35 23.07
CA GLN A 10 -12.83 33.77 23.39
C GLN A 10 -11.89 34.01 24.57
N ALA A 11 -10.59 33.76 24.37
CA ALA A 11 -9.54 34.30 25.22
C ALA A 11 -8.88 35.50 24.51
N PHE A 12 -9.18 36.70 25.01
CA PHE A 12 -8.50 37.97 24.67
C PHE A 12 -8.69 38.58 23.27
N GLY A 13 -9.73 38.19 22.52
CA GLY A 13 -10.18 38.96 21.35
C GLY A 13 -9.20 38.98 20.17
N ILE A 14 -8.32 37.98 20.06
CA ILE A 14 -7.44 37.76 18.92
C ILE A 14 -7.94 36.52 18.19
N SER A 15 -8.38 36.68 16.94
CA SER A 15 -8.70 35.55 16.06
C SER A 15 -7.41 35.06 15.41
N TRP A 16 -6.89 33.91 15.86
CA TRP A 16 -5.99 33.12 15.04
C TRP A 16 -6.85 32.38 14.01
N PRO A 17 -6.55 32.42 12.71
CA PRO A 17 -7.21 31.51 11.78
C PRO A 17 -6.76 30.10 12.17
N GLU A 18 -7.68 29.34 12.77
CA GLU A 18 -7.53 27.88 12.91
C GLU A 18 -7.18 27.32 11.52
N PRO A 19 -6.24 26.35 11.41
CA PRO A 19 -6.21 25.52 10.20
C PRO A 19 -7.64 24.96 9.99
N PRO A 20 -8.09 24.79 8.73
CA PRO A 20 -9.44 24.29 8.47
C PRO A 20 -9.69 23.05 9.34
N LEU A 21 -10.81 23.04 10.06
CA LEU A 21 -11.22 21.86 10.81
C LEU A 21 -11.55 20.78 9.78
N VAL A 22 -10.59 19.89 9.55
CA VAL A 22 -10.75 18.75 8.65
C VAL A 22 -11.28 17.58 9.49
N ASP A 23 -12.40 17.03 9.02
CA ASP A 23 -13.05 15.80 9.48
C ASP A 23 -13.35 15.04 8.20
N CYS A 24 -12.34 14.31 7.72
CA CYS A 24 -12.37 13.67 6.43
C CYS A 24 -13.20 12.38 6.43
N ASN A 25 -13.22 11.64 7.55
CA ASN A 25 -14.00 10.41 7.72
C ASN A 25 -15.47 10.67 8.12
N GLY A 26 -15.82 11.91 8.49
CA GLY A 26 -17.16 12.36 8.81
C GLY A 26 -17.71 11.85 10.14
N ASN A 27 -16.83 11.45 11.07
CA ASN A 27 -17.22 10.86 12.34
C ASN A 27 -17.58 11.94 13.41
N GLY A 28 -17.36 13.22 13.10
CA GLY A 28 -17.62 14.36 13.99
C GLY A 28 -16.48 14.69 14.97
N ILE A 29 -15.34 14.02 14.84
CA ILE A 29 -14.05 14.28 15.48
C ILE A 29 -13.14 14.85 14.39
N HIS A 30 -12.21 15.74 14.74
CA HIS A 30 -11.27 16.24 13.74
C HIS A 30 -10.12 15.27 13.57
N ASP A 31 -9.56 15.21 12.37
CA ASP A 31 -8.44 14.34 12.00
C ASP A 31 -7.29 14.37 13.02
N ALA A 32 -6.90 15.56 13.50
CA ALA A 32 -5.83 15.70 14.49
C ALA A 32 -6.17 15.07 15.85
N TYR A 33 -7.45 15.08 16.25
CA TYR A 33 -7.91 14.36 17.44
C TYR A 33 -7.98 12.88 17.17
N ASP A 34 -8.47 12.47 16.01
CA ASP A 34 -8.53 11.06 15.63
C ASP A 34 -7.16 10.39 15.64
N LEU A 35 -6.13 11.06 15.11
CA LEU A 35 -4.74 10.61 15.18
C LEU A 35 -4.20 10.59 16.61
N SER A 36 -4.50 11.62 17.41
CA SER A 36 -3.99 11.71 18.79
C SER A 36 -4.63 10.70 19.76
N ASP A 37 -5.91 10.39 19.54
CA ASP A 37 -6.68 9.43 20.33
C ASP A 37 -6.53 7.99 19.78
N GLY A 38 -5.89 7.83 18.61
CA GLY A 38 -5.66 6.56 17.95
C GLY A 38 -6.92 5.92 17.38
N THR A 39 -7.94 6.72 17.06
CA THR A 39 -9.15 6.27 16.36
C THR A 39 -8.97 6.19 14.85
N SER A 40 -7.98 6.89 14.31
CA SER A 40 -7.49 6.78 12.94
C SER A 40 -6.00 6.45 12.90
N ARG A 41 -5.54 5.82 11.82
CA ARG A 41 -4.13 5.48 11.59
C ARG A 41 -3.45 6.56 10.72
N ASP A 42 -2.14 6.67 10.85
CA ASP A 42 -1.23 7.53 10.08
C ASP A 42 0.09 6.77 9.99
N CYS A 43 0.11 5.76 9.14
CA CYS A 43 1.24 4.83 9.08
C CYS A 43 2.48 5.47 8.45
N ASP A 44 2.29 6.42 7.53
CA ASP A 44 3.38 7.12 6.82
C ASP A 44 3.90 8.37 7.57
N GLY A 45 3.19 8.81 8.61
CA GLY A 45 3.55 9.95 9.44
C GLY A 45 3.33 11.31 8.77
N SER A 46 2.48 11.37 7.74
CA SER A 46 2.07 12.58 7.03
C SER A 46 1.31 13.57 7.93
N GLY A 47 0.69 13.06 9.01
CA GLY A 47 -0.25 13.82 9.84
C GLY A 47 -1.64 13.94 9.23
N ILE A 48 -1.94 13.14 8.20
CA ILE A 48 -3.28 12.95 7.62
C ILE A 48 -3.70 11.50 7.90
N PRO A 49 -4.92 11.25 8.39
CA PRO A 49 -5.41 9.88 8.53
C PRO A 49 -5.31 9.07 7.24
N ASP A 50 -4.89 7.80 7.31
CA ASP A 50 -4.74 6.92 6.14
C ASP A 50 -6.07 6.81 5.37
N GLU A 51 -7.19 6.69 6.07
CA GLU A 51 -8.55 6.69 5.48
C GLU A 51 -8.92 7.96 4.69
N CYS A 52 -8.07 8.99 4.76
CA CYS A 52 -8.24 10.30 4.17
C CYS A 52 -7.12 10.64 3.17
N GLU A 53 -6.00 9.93 3.22
CA GLU A 53 -5.06 9.78 2.12
C GLU A 53 -5.59 8.70 1.17
N TYR A 54 -6.60 9.05 0.38
CA TYR A 54 -7.19 8.15 -0.61
C TYR A 54 -6.15 7.71 -1.65
N ASP A 55 -5.47 6.61 -1.39
CA ASP A 55 -4.85 5.76 -2.40
C ASP A 55 -5.04 4.27 -2.10
N PHE A 56 -6.29 3.80 -2.26
CA PHE A 56 -6.64 2.38 -2.34
C PHE A 56 -5.86 1.60 -3.44
N SER A 57 -4.96 2.22 -4.21
CA SER A 57 -4.07 1.48 -5.10
C SER A 57 -2.92 0.78 -4.37
N ASN A 58 -2.74 1.06 -3.07
CA ASN A 58 -1.76 0.41 -2.20
C ASN A 58 -2.45 -0.48 -1.14
N ASP A 59 -3.54 -1.19 -1.47
CA ASP A 59 -4.06 -2.33 -0.68
C ASP A 59 -4.08 -3.54 -1.61
N CYS A 60 -2.88 -4.08 -1.84
CA CYS A 60 -2.66 -5.07 -2.87
C CYS A 60 -3.20 -6.46 -2.49
N ASN A 61 -3.37 -6.74 -1.21
CA ASN A 61 -3.92 -7.99 -0.68
C ASN A 61 -5.44 -7.92 -0.39
N GLU A 62 -6.07 -6.77 -0.64
CA GLU A 62 -7.49 -6.48 -0.46
C GLU A 62 -8.01 -6.75 0.97
N ASN A 63 -7.16 -6.55 1.98
CA ASN A 63 -7.52 -6.84 3.37
C ASN A 63 -8.16 -5.62 4.08
N GLY A 64 -8.18 -4.45 3.43
CA GLY A 64 -8.71 -3.20 3.95
C GLY A 64 -7.74 -2.40 4.83
N ILE A 65 -6.45 -2.71 4.74
CA ILE A 65 -5.32 -2.03 5.39
C ILE A 65 -4.32 -1.71 4.27
N ASP A 66 -3.83 -0.47 4.21
CA ASP A 66 -2.84 -0.10 3.20
C ASP A 66 -1.52 -0.88 3.41
N ASP A 67 -0.85 -1.21 2.32
CA ASP A 67 0.42 -1.91 2.19
C ASP A 67 1.47 -1.45 3.21
N LEU A 68 1.63 -0.13 3.34
CA LEU A 68 2.57 0.48 4.29
C LEU A 68 2.19 0.16 5.74
N CYS A 69 0.90 0.19 6.08
CA CYS A 69 0.41 -0.21 7.41
C CYS A 69 0.57 -1.71 7.65
N ASP A 70 0.36 -2.53 6.62
CA ASP A 70 0.52 -3.97 6.71
C ASP A 70 1.96 -4.38 7.02
N VAL A 71 2.90 -3.72 6.35
CA VAL A 71 4.34 -3.87 6.60
C VAL A 71 4.71 -3.32 7.99
N ALA A 72 4.21 -2.15 8.37
CA ALA A 72 4.53 -1.51 9.66
C ALA A 72 3.98 -2.31 10.87
N ASP A 73 2.78 -2.87 10.75
CA ASP A 73 2.14 -3.71 11.78
C ASP A 73 2.70 -5.15 11.78
N GLY A 74 3.48 -5.52 10.75
CA GLY A 74 4.05 -6.86 10.57
C GLY A 74 2.99 -7.93 10.26
N THR A 75 1.85 -7.52 9.71
CA THR A 75 0.82 -8.41 9.17
C THR A 75 1.23 -8.97 7.81
N SER A 76 2.07 -8.22 7.08
CA SER A 76 2.73 -8.63 5.83
C SER A 76 4.25 -8.60 5.96
N GLY A 77 4.93 -9.42 5.15
CA GLY A 77 6.39 -9.37 5.00
C GLY A 77 6.81 -8.27 4.02
N ASP A 78 8.04 -7.81 4.18
CA ASP A 78 8.73 -6.81 3.33
C ASP A 78 10.23 -6.98 3.61
N ALA A 79 10.87 -8.02 3.07
CA ALA A 79 12.31 -8.23 3.34
C ALA A 79 13.24 -7.39 2.46
N ASP A 80 12.72 -6.68 1.45
CA ASP A 80 13.50 -5.75 0.63
C ASP A 80 13.42 -4.27 1.11
N GLY A 81 12.40 -3.95 1.90
CA GLY A 81 12.25 -2.71 2.66
C GLY A 81 11.65 -1.56 1.85
N ASP A 82 10.83 -1.85 0.83
CA ASP A 82 10.25 -0.84 -0.06
C ASP A 82 8.82 -0.41 0.31
N PHE A 83 8.25 -1.00 1.36
CA PHE A 83 6.90 -0.78 1.90
C PHE A 83 5.75 -1.35 1.05
N VAL A 84 6.03 -2.27 0.14
CA VAL A 84 5.03 -3.12 -0.51
C VAL A 84 5.09 -4.53 0.07
N PRO A 85 3.96 -5.15 0.48
CA PRO A 85 3.93 -6.52 0.95
C PRO A 85 4.53 -7.54 -0.04
N ASP A 86 5.36 -8.47 0.44
CA ASP A 86 5.94 -9.56 -0.38
C ASP A 86 4.87 -10.35 -1.16
N GLU A 87 3.68 -10.53 -0.58
CA GLU A 87 2.58 -11.26 -1.22
C GLU A 87 1.99 -10.55 -2.45
N CYS A 88 2.29 -9.27 -2.57
CA CYS A 88 1.87 -8.40 -3.66
C CYS A 88 2.96 -8.22 -4.71
N GLU A 89 4.21 -8.38 -4.29
CA GLU A 89 5.37 -8.36 -5.14
C GLU A 89 5.74 -9.80 -5.49
N CYS A 90 5.10 -10.43 -6.47
CA CYS A 90 5.53 -11.79 -6.85
C CYS A 90 5.02 -12.30 -8.20
N SER A 91 4.33 -11.47 -8.99
CA SER A 91 3.77 -11.97 -10.26
C SER A 91 4.87 -12.41 -11.24
N GLY A 92 6.07 -11.84 -11.19
CA GLY A 92 7.16 -12.15 -12.11
C GLY A 92 8.13 -13.27 -11.70
N ASP A 93 8.00 -13.87 -10.51
CA ASP A 93 8.98 -14.84 -9.97
C ASP A 93 8.69 -16.26 -10.49
N ALA A 94 9.09 -16.50 -11.74
CA ALA A 94 8.89 -17.77 -12.42
C ALA A 94 9.76 -18.89 -11.85
N THR A 95 10.84 -18.57 -11.14
CA THR A 95 11.75 -19.56 -10.54
C THR A 95 11.42 -19.91 -9.09
N ARG A 96 10.55 -19.12 -8.44
CA ARG A 96 10.18 -19.20 -7.02
C ARG A 96 11.38 -19.08 -6.09
N ASP A 97 12.35 -18.25 -6.46
CA ASP A 97 13.52 -17.99 -5.63
C ASP A 97 13.39 -16.72 -4.78
N GLY A 98 12.27 -16.00 -4.94
CA GLY A 98 11.92 -14.81 -4.19
C GLY A 98 12.51 -13.52 -4.77
N ILE A 99 13.02 -13.55 -5.99
CA ILE A 99 13.60 -12.38 -6.65
C ILE A 99 13.29 -12.43 -8.14
N VAL A 100 12.53 -11.48 -8.66
CA VAL A 100 12.32 -11.32 -10.11
C VAL A 100 13.59 -10.75 -10.76
N ASN A 101 14.30 -11.60 -11.47
CA ASN A 101 15.57 -11.28 -12.10
C ASN A 101 15.75 -11.93 -13.48
N VAL A 102 16.99 -12.00 -13.97
CA VAL A 102 17.29 -12.57 -15.29
C VAL A 102 16.97 -14.06 -15.38
N ASP A 103 17.01 -14.78 -14.25
CA ASP A 103 16.71 -16.21 -14.20
C ASP A 103 15.21 -16.46 -14.48
N ASP A 104 14.31 -15.56 -14.08
CA ASP A 104 12.87 -15.62 -14.41
C ASP A 104 12.59 -15.29 -15.86
N ILE A 105 13.31 -14.32 -16.43
CA ILE A 105 13.27 -14.08 -17.89
C ILE A 105 13.65 -15.38 -18.62
N ILE A 106 14.72 -16.04 -18.18
CA ILE A 106 15.19 -17.27 -18.80
C ILE A 106 14.14 -18.38 -18.64
N ALA A 107 13.49 -18.49 -17.49
CA ALA A 107 12.40 -19.46 -17.26
C ALA A 107 11.25 -19.26 -18.27
N VAL A 108 10.77 -18.03 -18.47
CA VAL A 108 9.72 -17.71 -19.45
C VAL A 108 10.16 -18.04 -20.89
N ILE A 109 11.39 -17.67 -21.26
CA ILE A 109 11.93 -17.96 -22.60
C ILE A 109 12.07 -19.47 -22.84
N LEU A 110 12.47 -20.25 -21.83
CA LEU A 110 12.60 -21.70 -21.94
C LEU A 110 11.23 -22.41 -22.00
N ALA A 111 10.20 -21.83 -21.41
CA ALA A 111 8.84 -22.36 -21.39
C ALA A 111 7.95 -21.86 -22.55
N TRP A 112 8.49 -21.08 -23.50
CA TRP A 112 7.70 -20.44 -24.55
C TRP A 112 6.79 -21.39 -25.34
N GLY A 113 5.51 -21.04 -25.44
CA GLY A 113 4.46 -21.81 -26.09
C GLY A 113 4.00 -23.05 -25.31
N SER A 114 4.46 -23.23 -24.07
CA SER A 114 3.96 -24.26 -23.15
C SER A 114 2.79 -23.72 -22.32
N ASN A 115 2.29 -24.55 -21.40
CA ASN A 115 1.31 -24.20 -20.37
C ASN A 115 1.91 -24.36 -18.97
N ASP A 116 3.22 -24.10 -18.84
CA ASP A 116 3.91 -24.15 -17.56
C ASP A 116 3.33 -23.09 -16.62
N PRO A 117 2.68 -23.47 -15.50
CA PRO A 117 2.00 -22.54 -14.61
C PRO A 117 2.95 -21.58 -13.90
N ASP A 118 4.25 -21.89 -13.86
CA ASP A 118 5.25 -21.04 -13.21
C ASP A 118 5.74 -19.94 -14.17
N ALA A 119 5.66 -20.17 -15.48
CA ALA A 119 6.04 -19.21 -16.52
C ALA A 119 4.84 -18.56 -17.23
N ASP A 120 3.62 -19.03 -17.00
CA ASP A 120 2.33 -18.47 -17.46
C ASP A 120 1.84 -17.44 -16.43
N ILE A 121 2.44 -16.26 -16.49
CA ILE A 121 2.33 -15.20 -15.50
C ILE A 121 0.94 -14.52 -15.55
N ASP A 122 0.36 -14.36 -16.74
CA ASP A 122 -0.99 -13.78 -16.87
C ASP A 122 -2.12 -14.83 -16.68
N GLY A 123 -1.75 -16.11 -16.57
CA GLY A 123 -2.64 -17.24 -16.33
C GLY A 123 -3.57 -17.55 -17.50
N ASN A 124 -3.23 -17.14 -18.72
CA ASN A 124 -4.06 -17.35 -19.90
C ASN A 124 -3.95 -18.78 -20.48
N GLY A 125 -3.03 -19.59 -19.95
CA GLY A 125 -2.80 -20.98 -20.32
C GLY A 125 -1.75 -21.18 -21.42
N ILE A 126 -1.04 -20.13 -21.85
CA ILE A 126 0.07 -20.20 -22.78
C ILE A 126 1.18 -19.20 -22.43
N VAL A 127 2.41 -19.71 -22.30
CA VAL A 127 3.60 -18.86 -22.11
C VAL A 127 3.94 -18.14 -23.42
N ASP A 128 3.78 -16.82 -23.46
CA ASP A 128 4.10 -15.99 -24.60
C ASP A 128 4.72 -14.62 -24.25
N ALA A 129 4.66 -13.67 -25.19
CA ALA A 129 5.28 -12.37 -24.99
C ALA A 129 4.60 -11.54 -23.89
N THR A 130 3.35 -11.87 -23.54
CA THR A 130 2.62 -11.23 -22.48
C THR A 130 3.25 -11.56 -21.13
N ASP A 131 3.57 -12.83 -20.89
CA ASP A 131 4.24 -13.28 -19.67
C ASP A 131 5.64 -12.66 -19.50
N LEU A 132 6.39 -12.60 -20.60
CA LEU A 132 7.71 -11.97 -20.59
C LEU A 132 7.64 -10.49 -20.22
N VAL A 133 6.60 -9.77 -20.68
CA VAL A 133 6.42 -8.36 -20.33
C VAL A 133 6.08 -8.20 -18.86
N LEU A 134 5.37 -9.16 -18.25
CA LEU A 134 5.06 -9.13 -16.81
C LEU A 134 6.31 -9.35 -15.95
N VAL A 135 7.17 -10.32 -16.29
CA VAL A 135 8.47 -10.50 -15.61
C VAL A 135 9.34 -9.24 -15.73
N LEU A 136 9.38 -8.62 -16.90
CA LEU A 136 10.15 -7.37 -17.11
C LEU A 136 9.58 -6.20 -16.30
N GLY A 137 8.28 -6.19 -16.03
CA GLY A 137 7.61 -5.16 -15.23
C GLY A 137 7.81 -5.31 -13.73
N GLY A 138 8.11 -6.51 -13.25
CA GLY A 138 8.24 -6.84 -11.83
C GLY A 138 9.68 -6.97 -11.32
N TYR A 139 10.70 -6.45 -12.02
CA TYR A 139 12.11 -6.59 -11.65
C TYR A 139 12.40 -6.09 -10.22
N GLY A 140 12.85 -6.97 -9.33
CA GLY A 140 13.04 -6.63 -7.92
C GLY A 140 13.17 -7.87 -7.02
N ALA A 141 13.43 -7.64 -5.73
CA ALA A 141 13.11 -8.66 -4.74
C ALA A 141 11.59 -8.66 -4.52
N CYS A 142 11.10 -9.74 -3.94
CA CYS A 142 9.69 -10.07 -3.82
C CYS A 142 9.45 -10.85 -2.51
N LEU A 143 10.33 -10.60 -1.54
CA LEU A 143 10.55 -11.37 -0.30
C LEU A 143 10.85 -10.44 0.85
#